data_AF-A0A954TCD5-F1
#
_entry.id   AF-A0A954TCD5-F1
#
_cell.length_a   1.000
_cell.length_b   1.000
_cell.length_c   1.000
_cell.angle_alpha   90.00
_cell.angle_beta   90.00
_cell.angle_gamma   90.00
#
_symmetry.space_group_name_H-M   'P 1'
#
loop_
_entity.id
_entity.type
_entity.pdbx_description
1 polymer ?
#
loop_
_entity_poly.entity_id
_entity_poly.type
_entity_poly.pdbx_seq_one_letter_code
_entity_poly.pdbx_strand_id
1 'polypeptide(L)'
;MARKTKSIHDKLTELASNYWWSWDPDDSSIFRAIDPVRWSELAHNPVLMLKEYPPEKLEIRARDEVMHSRINWAYRRWQEYMEAHDSWGSTHAGILGQRPVAYFSAEFGVHESLPIYSGGLGVLAGDHLKSASDLGIPLVGVGLFYGEGYFSQRLDSQGWQQEEYKRVETDRLPIQPALDPDGNPVVISVDTRSGTIFARVWRVNVGRIRLFLLDTNIEQNKDEDRHLTARLYGGDSRTRIRQEVMLGIGGARALHALKIQPAAIHMNEGHSAFAALEVIRTRMSEDGMSFDDALRETAAMGVFTTHTPVAAGHDRFDAALTTEHVGPLAEELGLSDDALLGLGRVDPQNREEPFCMTVLAFKLSRRANAVSSLHGVVSRRMWASLWPWRSEAEIPIGHITNGVHVPSWLAAQMRVLYDRVLPANWYMKTGQPEVWAGFESVTPGELWETHQSLKNRLINYARTRLVRQAERRGETPRRIESLANALDPRVLTIGFARRFAPYKRANLLLQDLELLQQIVNNADRPVQFVFAGKAHPADENGKRIVQEVFEAMRNEQLGGRIVLLEDYDINLGRHLVQGVDVWLNNPRRPLEASGTSGQKVVLNGGLNCSILDGWWAEAYDGENGFAIGTGHS
;
A
#
# COMPACT_ATOMS: atom_id res chain seq x y z
N MET A 1 15.66 -14.73 38.70
CA MET A 1 16.71 -14.11 37.85
C MET A 1 16.40 -12.62 37.74
N ALA A 2 17.30 -11.74 38.17
CA ALA A 2 17.14 -10.30 37.98
C ALA A 2 17.03 -10.00 36.47
N ARG A 3 15.92 -9.40 36.01
CA ARG A 3 15.79 -8.87 34.65
C ARG A 3 16.95 -7.88 34.45
N LYS A 4 17.98 -8.28 33.71
CA LYS A 4 19.08 -7.39 33.32
C LYS A 4 18.44 -6.16 32.68
N THR A 5 18.64 -4.97 33.26
CA THR A 5 18.04 -3.74 32.73
C THR A 5 18.61 -3.52 31.34
N LYS A 6 17.76 -3.64 30.29
CA LYS A 6 18.17 -3.43 28.90
C LYS A 6 18.75 -2.02 28.73
N SER A 7 19.83 -1.91 27.96
CA SER A 7 20.40 -0.61 27.59
C SER A 7 19.40 0.18 26.74
N ILE A 8 19.62 1.50 26.57
CA ILE A 8 18.79 2.28 25.64
C ILE A 8 18.96 1.80 24.19
N HIS A 9 20.16 1.33 23.85
CA HIS A 9 20.46 0.81 22.52
C HIS A 9 19.64 -0.45 22.26
N ASP A 10 19.65 -1.42 23.19
CA ASP A 10 18.86 -2.65 23.04
C ASP A 10 17.37 -2.37 22.88
N LYS A 11 16.83 -1.42 23.67
CA LYS A 11 15.42 -1.00 23.57
C LYS A 11 15.09 -0.42 22.21
N LEU A 12 15.95 0.48 21.71
CA LEU A 12 15.77 1.09 20.39
C LEU A 12 15.96 0.08 19.26
N THR A 13 16.86 -0.90 19.40
CA THR A 13 17.03 -1.99 18.43
C THR A 13 15.77 -2.86 18.34
N GLU A 14 15.16 -3.20 19.48
CA GLU A 14 13.91 -3.97 19.50
C GLU A 14 12.73 -3.18 18.91
N LEU A 15 12.60 -1.89 19.27
CA LEU A 15 11.61 -1.00 18.66
C LEU A 15 11.82 -0.90 17.14
N ALA A 16 13.05 -0.65 16.69
CA ALA A 16 13.40 -0.54 15.27
C ALA A 16 13.09 -1.83 14.47
N SER A 17 13.10 -2.99 15.13
CA SER A 17 12.85 -4.31 14.54
C SER A 17 11.36 -4.62 14.32
N ASN A 18 10.45 -3.68 14.64
CA ASN A 18 9.02 -3.82 14.44
C ASN A 18 8.44 -2.51 13.89
N TYR A 19 7.71 -2.53 12.77
CA TYR A 19 7.21 -1.31 12.13
C TYR A 19 6.22 -0.48 12.97
N TRP A 20 5.78 -0.94 14.15
CA TRP A 20 4.89 -0.19 15.03
C TRP A 20 5.33 1.26 15.29
N TRP A 21 6.64 1.50 15.43
CA TRP A 21 7.20 2.86 15.62
C TRP A 21 6.80 3.85 14.52
N SER A 22 6.42 3.37 13.33
CA SER A 22 6.17 4.20 12.15
C SER A 22 4.81 4.88 12.11
N TRP A 23 3.85 4.44 12.93
CA TRP A 23 2.55 5.10 13.08
C TRP A 23 2.28 5.57 14.51
N ASP A 24 3.32 5.53 15.35
CA ASP A 24 3.32 6.18 16.66
C ASP A 24 4.16 7.49 16.59
N PRO A 25 3.53 8.66 16.80
CA PRO A 25 4.24 9.95 16.66
C PRO A 25 5.41 10.12 17.64
N ASP A 26 5.31 9.59 18.85
CA ASP A 26 6.34 9.76 19.87
C ASP A 26 7.57 8.92 19.54
N ASP A 27 7.36 7.69 19.06
CA ASP A 27 8.45 6.78 18.69
C ASP A 27 9.24 7.29 17.49
N SER A 28 8.55 7.70 16.42
CA SER A 28 9.22 8.29 15.24
C SER A 28 10.00 9.56 15.60
N SER A 29 9.52 10.35 16.56
CA SER A 29 10.21 11.55 17.05
C SER A 29 11.51 11.24 17.81
N ILE A 30 11.60 10.07 18.45
CA ILE A 30 12.81 9.63 19.16
C ILE A 30 13.93 9.38 18.15
N PHE A 31 13.67 8.60 17.10
CA PHE A 31 14.69 8.33 16.08
C PHE A 31 15.14 9.60 15.35
N ARG A 32 14.20 10.51 15.06
CA ARG A 32 14.53 11.82 14.48
C ARG A 32 15.39 12.69 15.40
N ALA A 33 15.18 12.64 16.71
CA ALA A 33 15.93 13.46 17.67
C ALA A 33 17.41 13.03 17.81
N ILE A 34 17.73 11.77 17.51
CA ILE A 34 19.11 11.27 17.47
C ILE A 34 19.92 12.11 16.48
N ASP A 35 19.42 12.28 15.25
CA ASP A 35 20.03 13.14 14.23
C ASP A 35 18.99 13.46 13.14
N PRO A 36 18.43 14.68 13.13
CA PRO A 36 17.39 15.04 12.18
C PRO A 36 17.85 15.01 10.71
N VAL A 37 19.14 15.29 10.46
CA VAL A 37 19.70 15.33 9.11
C VAL A 37 19.89 13.91 8.60
N ARG A 38 20.58 13.07 9.37
CA ARG A 38 20.78 11.66 9.01
C ARG A 38 19.48 10.89 8.91
N TRP A 39 18.52 11.17 9.78
CA TRP A 39 17.19 10.56 9.70
C TRP A 39 16.54 10.74 8.32
N SER A 40 16.64 11.93 7.75
CA SER A 40 16.12 12.20 6.40
C SER A 40 16.99 11.64 5.27
N GLU A 41 18.31 11.58 5.43
CA GLU A 41 19.22 10.96 4.45
C GLU A 41 19.06 9.44 4.38
N LEU A 42 18.76 8.80 5.50
CA LEU A 42 18.57 7.35 5.62
C LEU A 42 17.13 6.90 5.30
N ALA A 43 16.34 7.74 4.64
CA ALA A 43 14.93 7.48 4.31
C ALA A 43 14.12 7.00 5.53
N HIS A 44 14.35 7.63 6.69
CA HIS A 44 13.64 7.37 7.93
C HIS A 44 13.76 5.90 8.39
N ASN A 45 14.92 5.28 8.16
CA ASN A 45 15.16 3.90 8.53
C ASN A 45 15.90 3.81 9.88
N PRO A 46 15.22 3.37 10.97
CA PRO A 46 15.85 3.30 12.29
C PRO A 46 16.89 2.18 12.40
N VAL A 47 16.81 1.12 11.59
CA VAL A 47 17.82 0.06 11.55
C VAL A 47 19.15 0.62 11.05
N LEU A 48 19.13 1.38 9.96
CA LEU A 48 20.32 2.06 9.45
C LEU A 48 20.82 3.12 10.42
N MET A 49 19.91 3.88 11.03
CA MET A 49 20.26 4.90 12.01
C MET A 49 21.05 4.31 13.18
N LEU A 50 20.61 3.17 13.74
CA LEU A 50 21.29 2.52 14.85
C LEU A 50 22.63 1.87 14.44
N LYS A 51 22.80 1.46 13.17
CA LYS A 51 24.12 1.04 12.67
C LYS A 51 25.14 2.18 12.69
N GLU A 52 24.73 3.42 12.44
CA GLU A 52 25.61 4.61 12.50
C GLU A 52 25.80 5.18 13.92
N TYR A 53 25.05 4.67 14.90
CA TYR A 53 25.01 5.15 16.28
C TYR A 53 25.22 3.98 17.26
N PRO A 54 26.48 3.49 17.40
CA PRO A 54 26.80 2.43 18.35
C PRO A 54 26.49 2.85 19.80
N PRO A 55 26.40 1.88 20.75
CA PRO A 55 25.90 2.14 22.11
C PRO A 55 26.52 3.35 22.81
N GLU A 56 27.84 3.54 22.72
CA GLU A 56 28.54 4.66 23.37
C GLU A 56 28.14 6.02 22.77
N LYS A 57 28.08 6.12 21.45
CA LYS A 57 27.69 7.34 20.73
C LYS A 57 26.22 7.69 20.99
N LEU A 58 25.36 6.67 21.00
CA LEU A 58 23.94 6.83 21.30
C LEU A 58 23.70 7.26 22.75
N GLU A 59 24.47 6.73 23.69
CA GLU A 59 24.40 7.09 25.11
C GLU A 59 24.78 8.56 25.35
N ILE A 60 25.84 9.06 24.69
CA ILE A 60 26.19 10.49 24.73
C ILE A 60 25.04 11.33 24.19
N ARG A 61 24.55 11.00 22.99
CA ARG A 61 23.46 11.75 22.34
C ARG A 61 22.17 11.74 23.18
N ALA A 62 21.84 10.60 23.80
CA ALA A 62 20.65 10.47 24.63
C ALA A 62 20.73 11.28 25.92
N ARG A 63 21.93 11.54 26.47
CA ARG A 63 22.13 12.44 27.61
C ARG A 63 21.98 13.89 27.20
N ASP A 64 22.63 14.28 26.10
CA ASP A 64 22.59 15.66 25.59
C ASP A 64 21.16 16.10 25.25
N GLU A 65 20.36 15.20 24.67
CA GLU A 65 18.97 15.45 24.27
C GLU A 65 17.93 15.01 25.32
N VAL A 66 18.37 14.58 26.51
CA VAL A 66 17.51 14.14 27.63
C VAL A 66 16.47 13.09 27.19
N MET A 67 16.91 12.10 26.40
CA MET A 67 16.04 11.12 25.73
C MET A 67 15.72 9.90 26.57
N HIS A 68 16.46 9.63 27.66
CA HIS A 68 16.31 8.38 28.44
C HIS A 68 14.87 8.11 28.89
N SER A 69 14.18 9.11 29.45
CA SER A 69 12.79 8.96 29.91
C SER A 69 11.84 8.71 28.75
N ARG A 70 12.01 9.41 27.62
CA ARG A 70 11.20 9.22 26.40
C ARG A 70 11.38 7.82 25.82
N ILE A 71 12.63 7.35 25.71
CA ILE A 71 12.95 5.99 25.22
C ILE A 71 12.35 4.93 26.15
N ASN A 72 12.49 5.09 27.46
CA ASN A 72 11.94 4.16 28.43
C ASN A 72 10.41 4.09 28.37
N TRP A 73 9.75 5.24 28.21
CA TRP A 73 8.30 5.33 28.11
C TRP A 73 7.79 4.73 26.80
N ALA A 74 8.38 5.10 25.67
CA ALA A 74 8.07 4.52 24.35
C ALA A 74 8.19 2.98 24.36
N TYR A 75 9.30 2.48 24.90
CA TYR A 75 9.53 1.04 25.01
C TYR A 75 8.47 0.35 25.88
N ARG A 76 8.09 0.93 27.03
CA ARG A 76 7.04 0.38 27.90
C ARG A 76 5.68 0.35 27.18
N ARG A 77 5.29 1.44 26.51
CA ARG A 77 4.04 1.47 25.74
C ARG A 77 4.02 0.44 24.62
N TRP A 78 5.13 0.28 23.90
CA TRP A 78 5.25 -0.75 22.89
C TRP A 78 5.05 -2.14 23.51
N GLN A 79 5.66 -2.43 24.67
CA GLN A 79 5.43 -3.69 25.38
C GLN A 79 3.96 -3.87 25.79
N GLU A 80 3.34 -2.84 26.39
CA GLU A 80 1.93 -2.84 26.77
C GLU A 80 1.02 -3.08 25.56
N TYR A 81 1.31 -2.46 24.43
CA TYR A 81 0.63 -2.72 23.17
C TYR A 81 0.81 -4.18 22.75
N MET A 82 2.05 -4.67 22.65
CA MET A 82 2.31 -6.03 22.18
C MET A 82 1.71 -7.11 23.10
N GLU A 83 1.61 -6.85 24.40
CA GLU A 83 1.12 -7.78 25.43
C GLU A 83 -0.36 -7.54 25.82
N ALA A 84 -1.09 -6.66 25.15
CA ALA A 84 -2.51 -6.41 25.46
C ALA A 84 -3.41 -7.61 25.10
N HIS A 85 -4.28 -8.01 26.04
CA HIS A 85 -5.22 -9.14 25.89
C HIS A 85 -6.70 -8.71 25.85
N ASP A 86 -6.97 -7.41 25.96
CA ASP A 86 -8.30 -6.80 26.02
C ASP A 86 -8.66 -6.05 24.73
N SER A 87 -8.00 -6.40 23.62
CA SER A 87 -8.24 -5.79 22.31
C SER A 87 -9.64 -6.12 21.76
N TRP A 88 -10.09 -5.34 20.78
CA TRP A 88 -11.35 -5.61 20.08
C TRP A 88 -11.38 -7.03 19.49
N GLY A 89 -10.28 -7.47 18.88
CA GLY A 89 -10.12 -8.80 18.29
C GLY A 89 -10.06 -9.91 19.33
N SER A 90 -9.51 -9.66 20.52
CA SER A 90 -9.56 -10.62 21.64
C SER A 90 -11.01 -10.91 22.05
N THR A 91 -11.89 -9.91 21.97
CA THR A 91 -13.31 -10.04 22.35
C THR A 91 -14.18 -10.58 21.22
N HIS A 92 -13.99 -10.11 19.98
CA HIS A 92 -14.91 -10.36 18.85
C HIS A 92 -14.38 -11.37 17.83
N ALA A 93 -13.07 -11.65 17.85
CA ALA A 93 -12.40 -12.51 16.88
C ALA A 93 -11.67 -13.69 17.53
N GLY A 94 -12.08 -14.10 18.74
CA GLY A 94 -11.44 -15.19 19.49
C GLY A 94 -11.33 -16.51 18.73
N ILE A 95 -12.29 -16.82 17.85
CA ILE A 95 -12.26 -18.02 16.99
C ILE A 95 -11.06 -18.03 16.01
N LEU A 96 -10.54 -16.84 15.65
CA LEU A 96 -9.37 -16.68 14.78
C LEU A 96 -8.05 -16.81 15.54
N GLY A 97 -8.06 -16.81 16.88
CA GLY A 97 -6.84 -16.77 17.70
C GLY A 97 -5.91 -17.95 17.46
N GLN A 98 -6.45 -19.15 17.27
CA GLN A 98 -5.68 -20.36 16.93
C GLN A 98 -5.46 -20.54 15.42
N ARG A 99 -6.31 -19.91 14.59
CA ARG A 99 -6.34 -20.06 13.14
C ARG A 99 -6.51 -18.68 12.49
N PRO A 100 -5.41 -17.94 12.26
CA PRO A 100 -5.50 -16.54 11.81
C PRO A 100 -6.08 -16.45 10.39
N VAL A 101 -6.44 -15.23 9.98
CA VAL A 101 -6.68 -14.92 8.57
C VAL A 101 -5.34 -14.87 7.84
N ALA A 102 -5.21 -15.59 6.72
CA ALA A 102 -4.08 -15.43 5.82
C ALA A 102 -4.45 -14.40 4.74
N TYR A 103 -3.82 -13.22 4.79
CA TYR A 103 -4.05 -12.11 3.88
C TYR A 103 -2.95 -12.07 2.82
N PHE A 104 -3.29 -12.52 1.60
CA PHE A 104 -2.36 -12.58 0.48
C PHE A 104 -2.44 -11.32 -0.36
N SER A 105 -1.29 -10.70 -0.63
CA SER A 105 -1.20 -9.59 -1.57
C SER A 105 0.13 -9.53 -2.30
N ALA A 106 0.08 -9.07 -3.55
CA ALA A 106 1.28 -8.82 -4.34
C ALA A 106 2.05 -7.57 -3.88
N GLU A 107 1.48 -6.69 -3.07
CA GLU A 107 2.19 -5.50 -2.57
C GLU A 107 1.78 -5.14 -1.14
N PHE A 108 2.72 -4.58 -0.37
CA PHE A 108 2.50 -4.10 0.99
C PHE A 108 3.19 -2.75 1.23
N GLY A 109 2.40 -1.69 1.36
CA GLY A 109 2.84 -0.32 1.65
C GLY A 109 2.90 -0.07 3.15
N VAL A 110 3.87 -0.67 3.84
CA VAL A 110 4.03 -0.52 5.30
C VAL A 110 4.70 0.81 5.65
N HIS A 111 5.86 1.07 5.06
CA HIS A 111 6.69 2.26 5.31
C HIS A 111 7.62 2.48 4.11
N GLU A 112 8.09 3.70 3.85
CA GLU A 112 9.00 4.01 2.74
C GLU A 112 10.32 3.22 2.76
N SER A 113 10.74 2.75 3.94
CA SER A 113 11.95 1.91 4.07
C SER A 113 11.78 0.48 3.57
N LEU A 114 10.54 0.01 3.35
CA LEU A 114 10.23 -1.30 2.75
C LEU A 114 9.48 -1.09 1.42
N PRO A 115 10.19 -0.86 0.31
CA PRO A 115 9.59 -0.40 -0.96
C PRO A 115 8.96 -1.55 -1.78
N ILE A 116 8.16 -2.41 -1.15
CA ILE A 116 7.48 -3.55 -1.80
C ILE A 116 6.03 -3.20 -2.23
N TYR A 117 5.83 -1.96 -2.68
CA TYR A 117 4.53 -1.46 -3.16
C TYR A 117 4.71 -0.47 -4.31
N SER A 118 3.65 -0.32 -5.11
CA SER A 118 3.60 0.61 -6.24
C SER A 118 2.49 1.65 -6.12
N GLY A 119 1.40 1.34 -5.41
CA GLY A 119 0.21 2.19 -5.42
C GLY A 119 -0.81 1.90 -4.33
N GLY A 120 -2.07 2.19 -4.64
CA GLY A 120 -3.16 2.19 -3.68
C GLY A 120 -3.52 0.82 -3.11
N LEU A 121 -3.33 -0.26 -3.88
CA LEU A 121 -3.61 -1.64 -3.43
C LEU A 121 -2.65 -2.04 -2.29
N GLY A 122 -1.36 -1.75 -2.44
CA GLY A 122 -0.33 -2.05 -1.47
C GLY A 122 -0.43 -1.17 -0.24
N VAL A 123 -0.72 0.12 -0.43
CA VAL A 123 -0.97 1.03 0.71
C VAL A 123 -2.18 0.57 1.52
N LEU A 124 -3.26 0.12 0.87
CA LEU A 124 -4.40 -0.48 1.55
C LEU A 124 -4.01 -1.76 2.30
N ALA A 125 -3.26 -2.67 1.67
CA ALA A 125 -2.77 -3.88 2.31
C ALA A 125 -1.94 -3.56 3.57
N GLY A 126 -1.05 -2.56 3.49
CA GLY A 126 -0.29 -2.07 4.64
C GLY A 126 -1.18 -1.49 5.74
N ASP A 127 -2.18 -0.69 5.38
CA ASP A 127 -3.14 -0.12 6.33
C ASP A 127 -4.04 -1.20 6.96
N HIS A 128 -4.37 -2.28 6.24
CA HIS A 128 -5.04 -3.45 6.81
C HIS A 128 -4.18 -4.16 7.85
N LEU A 129 -2.88 -4.38 7.58
CA LEU A 129 -1.98 -5.00 8.58
C LEU A 129 -1.89 -4.14 9.85
N LYS A 130 -1.77 -2.82 9.70
CA LYS A 130 -1.72 -1.88 10.84
C LYS A 130 -3.03 -1.84 11.62
N SER A 131 -4.16 -1.77 10.92
CA SER A 131 -5.49 -1.76 11.57
C SER A 131 -5.78 -3.09 12.27
N ALA A 132 -5.45 -4.22 11.64
CA ALA A 132 -5.55 -5.54 12.24
C ALA A 132 -4.64 -5.67 13.47
N SER A 133 -3.44 -5.10 13.39
CA SER A 133 -2.53 -4.99 14.53
C SER A 133 -3.19 -4.24 15.67
N ASP A 134 -3.67 -3.02 15.45
CA ASP A 134 -4.26 -2.17 16.48
C ASP A 134 -5.47 -2.84 17.13
N LEU A 135 -6.40 -3.34 16.32
CA LEU A 135 -7.59 -4.06 16.77
C LEU A 135 -7.26 -5.41 17.41
N GLY A 136 -6.05 -5.94 17.25
CA GLY A 136 -5.65 -7.26 17.73
C GLY A 136 -6.37 -8.41 17.03
N ILE A 137 -6.68 -8.23 15.75
CA ILE A 137 -7.27 -9.27 14.90
C ILE A 137 -6.18 -10.27 14.52
N PRO A 138 -6.35 -11.58 14.78
CA PRO A 138 -5.39 -12.60 14.37
C PRO A 138 -5.30 -12.69 12.84
N LEU A 139 -4.26 -12.07 12.28
CA LEU A 139 -4.01 -12.02 10.84
C LEU A 139 -2.50 -12.22 10.57
N VAL A 140 -2.19 -12.87 9.46
CA VAL A 140 -0.84 -12.96 8.91
C VAL A 140 -0.86 -12.46 7.47
N GLY A 141 0.13 -11.66 7.09
CA GLY A 141 0.31 -11.22 5.70
C GLY A 141 1.20 -12.19 4.94
N VAL A 142 0.90 -12.42 3.66
CA VAL A 142 1.75 -13.20 2.75
C VAL A 142 1.96 -12.44 1.45
N GLY A 143 3.23 -12.25 1.06
CA GLY A 143 3.62 -11.50 -0.13
C GLY A 143 4.96 -11.98 -0.70
N LEU A 144 5.46 -11.26 -1.70
CA LEU A 144 6.81 -11.45 -2.25
C LEU A 144 7.76 -10.36 -1.75
N PHE A 145 9.02 -10.71 -1.53
CA PHE A 145 10.07 -9.75 -1.24
C PHE A 145 10.66 -9.21 -2.53
N TYR A 146 10.27 -8.01 -2.96
CA TYR A 146 10.84 -7.40 -4.16
C TYR A 146 12.17 -6.72 -3.86
N GLY A 147 13.27 -7.38 -4.22
CA GLY A 147 14.63 -6.93 -3.92
C GLY A 147 15.03 -5.59 -4.51
N GLU A 148 14.36 -5.10 -5.55
CA GLU A 148 14.55 -3.78 -6.18
C GLU A 148 13.31 -2.87 -6.02
N GLY A 149 12.27 -3.35 -5.34
CA GLY A 149 10.99 -2.66 -5.20
C GLY A 149 10.27 -2.45 -6.52
N TYR A 150 9.56 -1.32 -6.64
CA TYR A 150 8.96 -0.88 -7.91
C TYR A 150 9.99 -0.17 -8.80
N PHE A 151 10.27 1.11 -8.53
CA PHE A 151 11.43 1.86 -9.03
C PHE A 151 11.50 3.23 -8.33
N SER A 152 12.67 3.84 -8.33
CA SER A 152 12.86 5.26 -8.00
C SER A 152 12.69 6.11 -9.26
N GLN A 153 11.82 7.11 -9.20
CA GLN A 153 11.53 7.98 -10.34
C GLN A 153 12.55 9.12 -10.42
N ARG A 154 13.01 9.45 -11.63
CA ARG A 154 13.71 10.70 -11.92
C ARG A 154 13.15 11.33 -13.18
N LEU A 155 13.20 12.64 -13.29
CA LEU A 155 12.95 13.33 -14.56
C LEU A 155 14.27 13.84 -15.11
N ASP A 156 14.46 13.66 -16.41
CA ASP A 156 15.60 14.23 -17.12
C ASP A 156 15.39 15.72 -17.46
N SER A 157 16.32 16.30 -18.22
CA SER A 157 16.26 17.72 -18.60
C SER A 157 15.05 18.09 -19.46
N GLN A 158 14.43 17.11 -20.14
CA GLN A 158 13.27 17.28 -21.01
C GLN A 158 11.95 16.91 -20.31
N GLY A 159 12.00 16.50 -19.03
CA GLY A 159 10.81 16.11 -18.27
C GLY A 159 10.38 14.67 -18.47
N TRP A 160 11.17 13.86 -19.19
CA TRP A 160 10.86 12.45 -19.36
C TRP A 160 11.21 11.66 -18.11
N GLN A 161 10.31 10.75 -17.76
CA GLN A 161 10.50 9.83 -16.64
C GLN A 161 11.58 8.80 -16.96
N GLN A 162 12.53 8.69 -16.04
CA GLN A 162 13.58 7.69 -15.98
C GLN A 162 13.37 6.80 -14.75
N GLU A 163 13.51 5.49 -14.93
CA GLU A 163 13.39 4.50 -13.86
C GLU A 163 14.77 4.10 -13.33
N GLU A 164 14.97 4.24 -12.02
CA GLU A 164 16.15 3.69 -11.34
C GLU A 164 15.76 2.54 -10.43
N TYR A 165 16.42 1.39 -10.63
CA TYR A 165 16.24 0.20 -9.81
C TYR A 165 17.42 0.07 -8.85
N LYS A 166 17.14 0.17 -7.55
CA LYS A 166 18.16 0.04 -6.50
C LYS A 166 17.85 -1.20 -5.69
N ARG A 167 18.86 -2.07 -5.56
CA ARG A 167 18.73 -3.25 -4.74
C ARG A 167 18.66 -2.86 -3.26
N VAL A 168 17.66 -3.38 -2.58
CA VAL A 168 17.47 -3.28 -1.13
C VAL A 168 18.19 -4.46 -0.48
N GLU A 169 19.17 -4.14 0.35
CA GLU A 169 19.90 -5.14 1.12
C GLU A 169 19.08 -5.51 2.36
N THR A 170 18.87 -6.81 2.59
CA THR A 170 18.00 -7.31 3.67
C THR A 170 18.54 -6.97 5.06
N ASP A 171 19.86 -6.84 5.22
CA ASP A 171 20.49 -6.44 6.48
C ASP A 171 20.18 -4.98 6.87
N ARG A 172 19.66 -4.17 5.94
CA ARG A 172 19.22 -2.78 6.18
C ARG A 172 17.75 -2.68 6.59
N LEU A 173 17.02 -3.80 6.63
CA LEU A 173 15.60 -3.83 6.93
C LEU A 173 15.32 -4.50 8.27
N PRO A 174 14.21 -4.16 8.95
CA PRO A 174 13.73 -4.91 10.12
C PRO A 174 13.06 -6.21 9.69
N ILE A 175 13.85 -7.08 9.04
CA ILE A 175 13.44 -8.37 8.49
C ILE A 175 14.31 -9.48 9.07
N GLN A 176 13.72 -10.64 9.31
CA GLN A 176 14.41 -11.79 9.89
C GLN A 176 14.01 -13.06 9.15
N PRO A 177 14.86 -14.10 9.07
CA PRO A 177 14.44 -15.38 8.53
C PRO A 177 13.21 -15.91 9.28
N ALA A 178 12.22 -16.41 8.56
CA ALA A 178 11.13 -17.15 9.17
C ALA A 178 11.65 -18.54 9.55
N LEU A 179 11.39 -18.96 10.79
CA LEU A 179 11.90 -20.22 11.32
C LEU A 179 10.75 -21.21 11.46
N ASP A 180 11.03 -22.47 11.14
CA ASP A 180 10.14 -23.60 11.42
C ASP A 180 10.08 -23.90 12.93
N PRO A 181 9.23 -24.84 13.39
CA PRO A 181 9.16 -25.21 14.81
C PRO A 181 10.47 -25.76 15.40
N ASP A 182 11.40 -26.25 14.57
CA ASP A 182 12.70 -26.78 14.97
C ASP A 182 13.80 -25.68 15.02
N GLY A 183 13.45 -24.46 14.62
CA GLY A 183 14.36 -23.30 14.61
C GLY A 183 15.17 -23.13 13.33
N ASN A 184 14.88 -23.87 12.27
CA ASN A 184 15.58 -23.77 10.99
C ASN A 184 14.93 -22.74 10.06
N PRO A 185 15.71 -21.98 9.26
CA PRO A 185 15.15 -21.10 8.24
C PRO A 185 14.29 -21.85 7.23
N VAL A 186 13.08 -21.37 6.99
CA VAL A 186 12.14 -21.97 6.04
C VAL A 186 12.57 -21.66 4.60
N VAL A 187 12.74 -22.72 3.81
CA VAL A 187 12.87 -22.68 2.36
C VAL A 187 11.78 -23.58 1.77
N ILE A 188 10.98 -23.04 0.87
CA ILE A 188 9.94 -23.79 0.15
C ILE A 188 10.36 -24.01 -1.30
N SER A 189 9.71 -24.96 -1.96
CA SER A 189 9.85 -25.21 -3.37
C SER A 189 8.49 -25.27 -4.05
N VAL A 190 8.44 -24.89 -5.33
CA VAL A 190 7.30 -25.06 -6.21
C VAL A 190 7.78 -25.67 -7.51
N ASP A 191 7.19 -26.81 -7.90
CA ASP A 191 7.57 -27.51 -9.11
C ASP A 191 6.78 -27.01 -10.31
N THR A 192 7.47 -26.70 -11.40
CA THR A 192 6.89 -26.43 -12.72
C THR A 192 7.37 -27.51 -13.71
N ARG A 193 6.74 -27.60 -14.89
CA ARG A 193 7.23 -28.49 -15.96
C ARG A 193 8.62 -28.08 -16.49
N SER A 194 9.07 -26.86 -16.21
CA SER A 194 10.39 -26.32 -16.58
C SER A 194 11.44 -26.39 -15.46
N GLY A 195 11.05 -26.81 -14.25
CA GLY A 195 11.95 -27.05 -13.12
C GLY A 195 11.37 -26.59 -11.78
N THR A 196 12.12 -26.87 -10.72
CA THR A 196 11.76 -26.46 -9.36
C THR A 196 12.25 -25.04 -9.07
N ILE A 197 11.37 -24.20 -8.54
CA ILE A 197 11.68 -22.85 -8.07
C ILE A 197 11.68 -22.86 -6.54
N PHE A 198 12.78 -22.45 -5.93
CA PHE A 198 12.91 -22.36 -4.48
C PHE A 198 12.66 -20.93 -3.98
N ALA A 199 12.18 -20.77 -2.76
CA ALA A 199 12.12 -19.46 -2.11
C ALA A 199 12.41 -19.60 -0.62
N ARG A 200 13.26 -18.71 -0.10
CA ARG A 200 13.37 -18.52 1.36
C ARG A 200 12.23 -17.64 1.84
N VAL A 201 11.82 -17.85 3.09
CA VAL A 201 10.74 -17.09 3.70
C VAL A 201 11.32 -16.12 4.74
N TRP A 202 11.03 -14.85 4.54
CA TRP A 202 11.34 -13.79 5.49
C TRP A 202 10.13 -13.44 6.35
N ARG A 203 10.37 -12.97 7.58
CA ARG A 203 9.38 -12.43 8.51
C ARG A 203 9.66 -10.96 8.79
N VAL A 204 8.64 -10.13 8.58
CA VAL A 204 8.57 -8.72 8.99
C VAL A 204 7.49 -8.57 10.04
N ASN A 205 7.77 -7.83 11.11
CA ASN A 205 6.77 -7.53 12.15
C ASN A 205 6.13 -6.17 11.88
N VAL A 206 4.80 -6.15 11.75
CA VAL A 206 3.97 -4.95 11.59
C VAL A 206 3.05 -4.87 12.81
N GLY A 207 3.57 -4.31 13.90
CA GLY A 207 2.93 -4.38 15.21
C GLY A 207 2.80 -5.82 15.67
N ARG A 208 1.58 -6.27 15.95
CA ARG A 208 1.22 -7.65 16.33
C ARG A 208 1.16 -8.60 15.13
N ILE A 209 1.11 -8.07 13.91
CA ILE A 209 0.95 -8.85 12.69
C ILE A 209 2.30 -9.29 12.14
N ARG A 210 2.37 -10.56 11.71
CA ARG A 210 3.53 -11.12 11.01
C ARG A 210 3.26 -11.09 9.51
N LEU A 211 4.14 -10.43 8.76
CA LEU A 211 4.16 -10.43 7.30
C LEU A 211 5.26 -11.35 6.81
N PHE A 212 4.89 -12.38 6.05
CA PHE A 212 5.81 -13.32 5.44
C PHE A 212 6.07 -12.93 3.99
N LEU A 213 7.35 -12.81 3.62
CA LEU A 213 7.78 -12.39 2.29
C LEU A 213 8.66 -13.46 1.66
N LEU A 214 8.26 -13.95 0.49
CA LEU A 214 9.00 -14.99 -0.23
C LEU A 214 10.05 -14.36 -1.14
N ASP A 215 11.27 -14.88 -1.07
CA ASP A 215 12.44 -14.40 -1.81
C ASP A 215 13.09 -15.56 -2.58
N THR A 216 13.07 -15.46 -3.90
CA THR A 216 13.65 -16.46 -4.82
C THR A 216 15.12 -16.20 -5.11
N ASN A 217 15.69 -15.09 -4.63
CA ASN A 217 17.10 -14.78 -4.85
C ASN A 217 18.00 -15.59 -3.90
N ILE A 218 18.06 -16.89 -4.12
CA ILE A 218 18.88 -17.86 -3.39
C ILE A 218 19.76 -18.66 -4.36
N GLU A 219 20.86 -19.22 -3.85
CA GLU A 219 21.86 -19.91 -4.67
C GLU A 219 21.33 -21.20 -5.32
N GLN A 220 20.31 -21.84 -4.74
CA GLN A 220 19.68 -23.04 -5.32
C GLN A 220 18.97 -22.77 -6.66
N ASN A 221 18.61 -21.52 -6.94
CA ASN A 221 17.86 -21.14 -8.12
C ASN A 221 18.78 -20.75 -9.28
N LYS A 222 18.32 -21.01 -10.51
CA LYS A 222 18.93 -20.47 -11.73
C LYS A 222 18.84 -18.94 -11.73
N ASP A 223 19.69 -18.28 -12.50
CA ASP A 223 19.70 -16.81 -12.55
C ASP A 223 18.33 -16.21 -12.92
N GLU A 224 17.59 -16.81 -13.85
CA GLU A 224 16.23 -16.36 -14.18
C GLU A 224 15.26 -16.43 -12.99
N ASP A 225 15.32 -17.51 -12.19
CA ASP A 225 14.48 -17.74 -11.02
C ASP A 225 14.81 -16.77 -9.89
N ARG A 226 16.10 -16.44 -9.74
CA ARG A 226 16.57 -15.45 -8.76
C ARG A 226 16.02 -14.06 -9.02
N HIS A 227 15.80 -13.70 -10.29
CA HIS A 227 15.23 -12.40 -10.67
C HIS A 227 13.70 -12.36 -10.58
N LEU A 228 13.03 -13.48 -10.32
CA LEU A 228 11.57 -13.53 -10.22
C LEU A 228 11.02 -12.57 -9.14
N THR A 229 11.76 -12.43 -8.04
CA THR A 229 11.46 -11.53 -6.93
C THR A 229 12.34 -10.27 -6.95
N ALA A 230 12.92 -9.90 -8.09
CA ALA A 230 13.67 -8.66 -8.20
C ALA A 230 12.72 -7.44 -8.21
N ARG A 231 11.76 -7.39 -9.15
CA ARG A 231 10.94 -6.19 -9.41
C ARG A 231 9.45 -6.45 -9.23
N LEU A 232 8.78 -5.50 -8.58
CA LEU A 232 7.32 -5.46 -8.50
C LEU A 232 6.75 -5.03 -9.85
N TYR A 233 5.79 -5.79 -10.39
CA TYR A 233 5.19 -5.57 -11.72
C TYR A 233 6.21 -5.44 -12.86
N GLY A 234 7.35 -6.10 -12.73
CA GLY A 234 8.36 -6.21 -13.79
C GLY A 234 8.19 -7.49 -14.62
N GLY A 235 8.92 -7.54 -15.73
CA GLY A 235 8.97 -8.70 -16.62
C GLY A 235 7.80 -8.81 -17.59
N ASP A 236 7.70 -9.97 -18.22
CA ASP A 236 6.68 -10.35 -19.20
C ASP A 236 5.59 -11.25 -18.58
N SER A 237 4.65 -11.75 -19.40
CA SER A 237 3.58 -12.64 -18.94
C SER A 237 4.12 -13.91 -18.26
N ARG A 238 5.27 -14.44 -18.69
CA ARG A 238 5.94 -15.59 -18.06
C ARG A 238 6.46 -15.25 -16.67
N THR A 239 7.11 -14.10 -16.52
CA THR A 239 7.55 -13.61 -15.21
C THR A 239 6.36 -13.41 -14.29
N ARG A 240 5.28 -12.81 -14.82
CA ARG A 240 4.07 -12.51 -14.07
C ARG A 240 3.39 -13.77 -13.51
N ILE A 241 3.13 -14.78 -14.33
CA ILE A 241 2.52 -16.03 -13.83
C ILE A 241 3.41 -16.75 -12.83
N ARG A 242 4.74 -16.74 -13.01
CA ARG A 242 5.69 -17.31 -12.04
C ARG A 242 5.65 -16.58 -10.70
N GLN A 243 5.49 -15.25 -10.70
CA GLN A 243 5.31 -14.46 -9.48
C GLN A 243 4.02 -14.84 -8.77
N GLU A 244 2.92 -14.99 -9.50
CA GLU A 244 1.62 -15.38 -8.94
C GLU A 244 1.61 -16.83 -8.42
N VAL A 245 2.32 -17.74 -9.10
CA VAL A 245 2.57 -19.11 -8.62
C VAL A 245 3.34 -19.09 -7.32
N MET A 246 4.43 -18.31 -7.23
CA MET A 246 5.20 -18.20 -6.00
C MET A 246 4.40 -17.54 -4.87
N LEU A 247 3.63 -16.48 -5.17
CA LEU A 247 2.78 -15.80 -4.21
C LEU A 247 1.66 -16.71 -3.68
N GLY A 248 0.98 -17.41 -4.57
CA GLY A 248 -0.14 -18.28 -4.24
C GLY A 248 0.31 -19.62 -3.66
N ILE A 249 0.90 -20.48 -4.51
CA ILE A 249 1.33 -21.84 -4.14
C ILE A 249 2.47 -21.76 -3.12
N GLY A 250 3.52 -21.00 -3.43
CA GLY A 250 4.66 -20.86 -2.53
C GLY A 250 4.25 -20.25 -1.19
N GLY A 251 3.38 -19.25 -1.19
CA GLY A 251 2.85 -18.63 0.03
C GLY A 251 2.04 -19.59 0.90
N ALA A 252 1.19 -20.42 0.30
CA ALA A 252 0.45 -21.47 1.02
C ALA A 252 1.40 -22.54 1.61
N ARG A 253 2.41 -22.99 0.84
CA ARG A 253 3.46 -23.90 1.33
C ARG A 253 4.28 -23.29 2.47
N ALA A 254 4.56 -21.99 2.42
CA ALA A 254 5.27 -21.28 3.49
C ALA A 254 4.46 -21.28 4.79
N LEU A 255 3.16 -21.01 4.74
CA LEU A 255 2.29 -21.08 5.92
C LEU A 255 2.24 -22.51 6.49
N HIS A 256 2.16 -23.52 5.63
CA HIS A 256 2.18 -24.92 6.05
C HIS A 256 3.49 -25.31 6.75
N ALA A 257 4.64 -24.93 6.19
CA ALA A 257 5.95 -25.17 6.78
C ALA A 257 6.10 -24.49 8.16
N LEU A 258 5.52 -23.30 8.31
CA LEU A 258 5.46 -22.54 9.57
C LEU A 258 4.40 -23.07 10.57
N LYS A 259 3.66 -24.14 10.22
CA LYS A 259 2.55 -24.69 11.00
C LYS A 259 1.44 -23.67 11.29
N ILE A 260 1.21 -22.76 10.35
CA ILE A 260 0.11 -21.79 10.41
C ILE A 260 -1.06 -22.34 9.61
N GLN A 261 -2.13 -22.71 10.30
CA GLN A 261 -3.37 -23.18 9.67
C GLN A 261 -4.40 -22.05 9.66
N PRO A 262 -4.64 -21.37 8.51
CA PRO A 262 -5.57 -20.26 8.48
C PRO A 262 -7.04 -20.71 8.62
N ALA A 263 -7.88 -19.86 9.20
CA ALA A 263 -9.33 -20.04 9.19
C ALA A 263 -9.98 -19.45 7.93
N ALA A 264 -9.34 -18.43 7.34
CA ALA A 264 -9.78 -17.80 6.10
C ALA A 264 -8.57 -17.44 5.24
N ILE A 265 -8.74 -17.54 3.91
CA ILE A 265 -7.76 -17.10 2.92
C ILE A 265 -8.36 -15.87 2.23
N HIS A 266 -7.74 -14.71 2.48
CA HIS A 266 -8.15 -13.46 1.84
C HIS A 266 -7.21 -13.16 0.68
N MET A 267 -7.74 -13.24 -0.53
CA MET A 267 -7.06 -12.91 -1.77
C MET A 267 -7.32 -11.44 -2.12
N ASN A 268 -6.28 -10.61 -2.00
CA ASN A 268 -6.31 -9.19 -2.34
C ASN A 268 -5.98 -9.00 -3.83
N GLU A 269 -7.02 -8.91 -4.67
CA GLU A 269 -6.98 -9.08 -6.13
C GLU A 269 -6.59 -10.50 -6.57
N GLY A 270 -6.76 -10.81 -7.87
CA GLY A 270 -6.60 -12.17 -8.43
C GLY A 270 -5.19 -12.77 -8.30
N HIS A 271 -4.15 -11.98 -8.01
CA HIS A 271 -2.73 -12.36 -8.05
C HIS A 271 -2.33 -13.57 -7.20
N SER A 272 -3.14 -13.89 -6.19
CA SER A 272 -2.87 -14.95 -5.20
C SER A 272 -3.82 -16.13 -5.33
N ALA A 273 -4.64 -16.20 -6.39
CA ALA A 273 -5.70 -17.18 -6.52
C ALA A 273 -5.22 -18.64 -6.51
N PHE A 274 -3.96 -18.89 -6.91
CA PHE A 274 -3.35 -20.22 -6.81
C PHE A 274 -3.16 -20.72 -5.36
N ALA A 275 -3.17 -19.84 -4.35
CA ALA A 275 -3.10 -20.25 -2.94
C ALA A 275 -4.22 -21.23 -2.57
N ALA A 276 -5.43 -21.02 -3.10
CA ALA A 276 -6.56 -21.90 -2.83
C ALA A 276 -6.35 -23.29 -3.45
N LEU A 277 -5.69 -23.42 -4.61
CA LEU A 277 -5.38 -24.73 -5.20
C LEU A 277 -4.39 -25.52 -4.33
N GLU A 278 -3.36 -24.88 -3.78
CA GLU A 278 -2.41 -25.55 -2.89
C GLU A 278 -3.06 -25.96 -1.55
N VAL A 279 -4.04 -25.18 -1.07
CA VAL A 279 -4.81 -25.56 0.13
C VAL A 279 -5.71 -26.76 -0.14
N ILE A 280 -6.32 -26.85 -1.32
CA ILE A 280 -7.06 -28.06 -1.76
C ILE A 280 -6.12 -29.26 -1.78
N ARG A 281 -4.94 -29.13 -2.41
CA ARG A 281 -3.91 -30.19 -2.47
C ARG A 281 -3.49 -30.65 -1.08
N THR A 282 -3.25 -29.71 -0.17
CA THR A 282 -2.89 -30.00 1.22
C THR A 282 -3.99 -30.82 1.90
N ARG A 283 -5.26 -30.41 1.82
CA ARG A 283 -6.41 -31.15 2.38
C ARG A 283 -6.58 -32.53 1.76
N MET A 284 -6.41 -32.67 0.44
CA MET A 284 -6.46 -33.98 -0.20
C MET A 284 -5.36 -34.91 0.33
N SER A 285 -4.13 -34.38 0.47
CA SER A 285 -2.98 -35.18 0.91
C SER A 285 -2.98 -35.51 2.41
N GLU A 286 -3.43 -34.59 3.27
CA GLU A 286 -3.35 -34.73 4.73
C GLU A 286 -4.66 -35.21 5.36
N ASP A 287 -5.80 -34.75 4.86
CA ASP A 287 -7.13 -35.10 5.38
C ASP A 287 -7.78 -36.26 4.61
N GLY A 288 -7.17 -36.70 3.49
CA GLY A 288 -7.69 -37.77 2.64
C GLY A 288 -8.98 -37.41 1.88
N MET A 289 -9.24 -36.12 1.69
CA MET A 289 -10.44 -35.62 1.01
C MET A 289 -10.41 -35.88 -0.51
N SER A 290 -11.59 -36.03 -1.11
CA SER A 290 -11.75 -35.95 -2.57
C SER A 290 -11.48 -34.51 -3.05
N PHE A 291 -11.16 -34.33 -4.34
CA PHE A 291 -11.00 -32.99 -4.91
C PHE A 291 -12.26 -32.13 -4.70
N ASP A 292 -13.45 -32.68 -4.96
CA ASP A 292 -14.71 -31.93 -4.85
C ASP A 292 -15.03 -31.49 -3.42
N ASP A 293 -14.75 -32.35 -2.43
CA ASP A 293 -14.95 -32.01 -1.01
C ASP A 293 -13.90 -30.98 -0.55
N ALA A 294 -12.63 -31.18 -0.90
CA ALA A 294 -11.56 -30.24 -0.57
C ALA A 294 -11.78 -28.87 -1.24
N LEU A 295 -12.26 -28.84 -2.48
CA LEU A 295 -12.66 -27.63 -3.20
C LEU A 295 -13.79 -26.90 -2.46
N ARG A 296 -14.85 -27.62 -2.07
CA ARG A 296 -15.99 -27.04 -1.35
C ARG A 296 -15.58 -26.43 -0.01
N GLU A 297 -14.79 -27.16 0.76
CA GLU A 297 -14.28 -26.71 2.07
C GLU A 297 -13.30 -25.52 1.93
N THR A 298 -12.43 -25.56 0.93
CA THR A 298 -11.50 -24.45 0.66
C THR A 298 -12.24 -23.21 0.16
N ALA A 299 -13.24 -23.36 -0.70
CA ALA A 299 -14.06 -22.24 -1.14
C ALA A 299 -14.81 -21.60 0.05
N ALA A 300 -15.29 -22.39 1.01
CA ALA A 300 -15.96 -21.89 2.21
C ALA A 300 -15.09 -20.96 3.07
N MET A 301 -13.76 -21.16 3.08
CA MET A 301 -12.79 -20.29 3.75
C MET A 301 -12.23 -19.17 2.85
N GLY A 302 -12.53 -19.19 1.55
CA GLY A 302 -12.04 -18.21 0.57
C GLY A 302 -12.81 -16.89 0.59
N VAL A 303 -12.06 -15.78 0.71
CA VAL A 303 -12.53 -14.41 0.63
C VAL A 303 -11.77 -13.70 -0.49
N PHE A 304 -12.48 -13.18 -1.49
CA PHE A 304 -11.89 -12.48 -2.62
C PHE A 304 -12.29 -11.00 -2.65
N THR A 305 -11.31 -10.10 -2.77
CA THR A 305 -11.58 -8.69 -3.01
C THR A 305 -11.08 -8.28 -4.39
N THR A 306 -11.96 -7.72 -5.22
CA THR A 306 -11.62 -7.15 -6.53
C THR A 306 -11.43 -5.64 -6.42
N HIS A 307 -10.34 -5.12 -6.99
CA HIS A 307 -9.98 -3.69 -6.97
C HIS A 307 -10.06 -3.05 -8.35
N THR A 308 -10.26 -3.85 -9.39
CA THR A 308 -10.11 -3.45 -10.78
C THR A 308 -11.47 -3.14 -11.41
N PRO A 309 -11.72 -1.89 -11.86
CA PRO A 309 -13.00 -1.50 -12.43
C PRO A 309 -13.09 -1.75 -13.95
N VAL A 310 -12.07 -2.34 -14.57
CA VAL A 310 -11.99 -2.59 -16.02
C VAL A 310 -11.49 -4.00 -16.36
N ALA A 311 -12.15 -4.66 -17.31
CA ALA A 311 -11.81 -6.03 -17.73
C ALA A 311 -10.33 -6.21 -18.13
N ALA A 312 -9.73 -5.19 -18.76
CA ALA A 312 -8.34 -5.22 -19.21
C ALA A 312 -7.29 -5.15 -18.08
N GLY A 313 -7.71 -4.85 -16.84
CA GLY A 313 -6.81 -4.81 -15.69
C GLY A 313 -6.67 -6.13 -14.95
N HIS A 314 -7.38 -7.18 -15.38
CA HIS A 314 -7.33 -8.51 -14.77
C HIS A 314 -6.31 -9.40 -15.48
N ASP A 315 -5.42 -10.03 -14.71
CA ASP A 315 -4.38 -10.90 -15.25
C ASP A 315 -4.97 -12.12 -15.98
N ARG A 316 -4.51 -12.31 -17.22
CA ARG A 316 -4.91 -13.39 -18.12
C ARG A 316 -3.67 -14.04 -18.72
N PHE A 317 -3.63 -15.36 -18.67
CA PHE A 317 -2.51 -16.15 -19.17
C PHE A 317 -2.94 -17.10 -20.27
N ASP A 318 -2.07 -17.30 -21.24
CA ASP A 318 -2.26 -18.33 -22.25
C ASP A 318 -2.28 -19.72 -21.61
N ALA A 319 -3.01 -20.64 -22.24
CA ALA A 319 -3.16 -22.01 -21.74
C ALA A 319 -1.80 -22.69 -21.54
N ALA A 320 -0.89 -22.56 -22.50
CA ALA A 320 0.44 -23.19 -22.43
C ALA A 320 1.26 -22.71 -21.22
N LEU A 321 1.24 -21.40 -20.91
CA LEU A 321 1.93 -20.86 -19.74
C LEU A 321 1.33 -21.38 -18.43
N THR A 322 0.00 -21.42 -18.35
CA THR A 322 -0.71 -21.92 -17.17
C THR A 322 -0.35 -23.38 -16.92
N THR A 323 -0.42 -24.21 -17.94
CA THR A 323 -0.14 -25.63 -17.81
C THR A 323 1.35 -25.91 -17.54
N GLU A 324 2.26 -25.11 -18.09
CA GLU A 324 3.68 -25.24 -17.77
C GLU A 324 3.96 -25.00 -16.28
N HIS A 325 3.35 -23.97 -15.70
CA HIS A 325 3.68 -23.51 -14.35
C HIS A 325 2.81 -24.09 -13.24
N VAL A 326 1.58 -24.51 -13.55
CA VAL A 326 0.60 -25.02 -12.57
C VAL A 326 0.24 -26.49 -12.84
N GLY A 327 0.64 -27.04 -13.99
CA GLY A 327 0.38 -28.44 -14.38
C GLY A 327 0.80 -29.47 -13.33
N PRO A 328 2.00 -29.40 -12.72
CA PRO A 328 2.40 -30.37 -11.69
C PRO A 328 1.46 -30.37 -10.48
N LEU A 329 1.03 -29.19 -10.02
CA LEU A 329 0.02 -29.09 -8.96
C LEU A 329 -1.33 -29.68 -9.41
N ALA A 330 -1.74 -29.42 -10.65
CA ALA A 330 -2.98 -29.99 -11.18
C ALA A 330 -2.96 -31.53 -11.26
N GLU A 331 -1.80 -32.11 -11.58
CA GLU A 331 -1.58 -33.56 -11.57
C GLU A 331 -1.72 -34.13 -10.14
N GLU A 332 -1.16 -33.45 -9.12
CA GLU A 332 -1.37 -33.81 -7.71
C GLU A 332 -2.84 -33.69 -7.26
N LEU A 333 -3.59 -32.77 -7.85
CA LEU A 333 -5.03 -32.60 -7.63
C LEU A 333 -5.89 -33.61 -8.42
N GLY A 334 -5.28 -34.45 -9.27
CA GLY A 334 -5.99 -35.39 -10.14
C GLY A 334 -6.76 -34.74 -11.29
N LEU A 335 -6.37 -33.52 -11.69
CA LEU A 335 -7.01 -32.75 -12.75
C LEU A 335 -6.29 -32.93 -14.09
N SER A 336 -7.06 -32.99 -15.18
CA SER A 336 -6.50 -32.83 -16.53
C SER A 336 -6.18 -31.36 -16.83
N ASP A 337 -5.35 -31.10 -17.85
CA ASP A 337 -5.05 -29.75 -18.30
C ASP A 337 -6.34 -28.96 -18.65
N ASP A 338 -7.32 -29.60 -19.30
CA ASP A 338 -8.61 -28.99 -19.61
C ASP A 338 -9.41 -28.65 -18.34
N ALA A 339 -9.40 -29.52 -17.33
CA ALA A 339 -10.08 -29.29 -16.06
C ALA A 339 -9.44 -28.13 -15.27
N LEU A 340 -8.10 -28.09 -15.21
CA LEU A 340 -7.35 -26.96 -14.65
C LEU A 340 -7.75 -25.67 -15.34
N LEU A 341 -7.62 -25.61 -16.66
CA LEU A 341 -7.90 -24.40 -17.43
C LEU A 341 -9.36 -23.94 -17.27
N GLY A 342 -10.30 -24.89 -17.17
CA GLY A 342 -11.71 -24.62 -16.90
C GLY A 342 -11.97 -23.88 -15.58
N LEU A 343 -11.10 -24.00 -14.57
CA LEU A 343 -11.19 -23.24 -13.32
C LEU A 343 -10.94 -21.73 -13.53
N GLY A 344 -10.10 -21.36 -14.51
CA GLY A 344 -9.79 -19.96 -14.82
C GLY A 344 -10.62 -19.34 -15.94
N ARG A 345 -11.56 -20.08 -16.55
CA ARG A 345 -12.40 -19.61 -17.66
C ARG A 345 -13.82 -19.28 -17.24
N VAL A 346 -14.42 -18.22 -17.79
CA VAL A 346 -15.84 -17.93 -17.58
C VAL A 346 -16.68 -19.07 -18.12
N ASP A 347 -16.42 -19.48 -19.36
CA ASP A 347 -16.96 -20.72 -19.94
C ASP A 347 -15.89 -21.81 -19.89
N PRO A 348 -16.01 -22.82 -19.00
CA PRO A 348 -15.04 -23.90 -18.90
C PRO A 348 -14.77 -24.65 -20.22
N GLN A 349 -15.74 -24.65 -21.15
CA GLN A 349 -15.65 -25.36 -22.43
C GLN A 349 -15.01 -24.51 -23.54
N ASN A 350 -14.91 -23.19 -23.36
CA ASN A 350 -14.31 -22.30 -24.35
C ASN A 350 -12.79 -22.40 -24.32
N ARG A 351 -12.22 -23.21 -25.22
CA ARG A 351 -10.77 -23.43 -25.30
C ARG A 351 -9.97 -22.21 -25.77
N GLU A 352 -10.61 -21.23 -26.38
CA GLU A 352 -9.98 -19.97 -26.82
C GLU A 352 -9.90 -18.95 -25.68
N GLU A 353 -10.66 -19.13 -24.60
CA GLU A 353 -10.62 -18.21 -23.48
C GLU A 353 -9.30 -18.38 -22.69
N PRO A 354 -8.53 -17.30 -22.47
CA PRO A 354 -7.32 -17.35 -21.66
C PRO A 354 -7.65 -17.58 -20.18
N PHE A 355 -6.70 -18.13 -19.44
CA PHE A 355 -6.84 -18.39 -18.01
C PHE A 355 -6.87 -17.08 -17.22
N CYS A 356 -8.00 -16.75 -16.62
CA CYS A 356 -8.21 -15.52 -15.87
C CYS A 356 -8.10 -15.76 -14.36
N MET A 357 -7.18 -15.05 -13.71
CA MET A 357 -6.92 -15.20 -12.28
C MET A 357 -8.09 -14.73 -11.41
N THR A 358 -8.82 -13.72 -11.87
CA THR A 358 -10.02 -13.25 -11.19
C THR A 358 -11.16 -14.26 -11.26
N VAL A 359 -11.30 -14.98 -12.37
CA VAL A 359 -12.29 -16.07 -12.49
C VAL A 359 -11.92 -17.21 -11.54
N LEU A 360 -10.64 -17.58 -11.49
CA LEU A 360 -10.15 -18.57 -10.54
C LEU A 360 -10.49 -18.14 -9.09
N ALA A 361 -10.20 -16.90 -8.72
CA ALA A 361 -10.48 -16.37 -7.39
C ALA A 361 -11.98 -16.41 -7.04
N PHE A 362 -12.87 -16.06 -7.98
CA PHE A 362 -14.31 -16.14 -7.79
C PHE A 362 -14.80 -17.59 -7.60
N LYS A 363 -14.31 -18.53 -8.42
CA LYS A 363 -14.71 -19.94 -8.30
C LYS A 363 -14.19 -20.61 -7.03
N LEU A 364 -13.06 -20.15 -6.51
CA LEU A 364 -12.44 -20.66 -5.28
C LEU A 364 -12.78 -19.86 -4.02
N SER A 365 -13.78 -18.97 -4.07
CA SER A 365 -14.20 -18.16 -2.91
C SER A 365 -15.70 -18.22 -2.66
N ARG A 366 -16.09 -18.28 -1.39
CA ARG A 366 -17.49 -18.18 -0.97
C ARG A 366 -17.94 -16.74 -0.80
N ARG A 367 -17.02 -15.85 -0.42
CA ARG A 367 -17.29 -14.42 -0.26
C ARG A 367 -16.47 -13.64 -1.27
N ALA A 368 -17.13 -12.72 -1.97
CA ALA A 368 -16.45 -11.77 -2.83
C ALA A 368 -16.99 -10.35 -2.61
N ASN A 369 -16.10 -9.36 -2.62
CA ASN A 369 -16.47 -7.96 -2.45
C ASN A 369 -15.69 -7.03 -3.39
N ALA A 370 -16.40 -5.99 -3.84
CA ALA A 370 -15.83 -4.76 -4.35
C ALA A 370 -15.39 -3.82 -3.21
N VAL A 371 -14.83 -2.67 -3.57
CA VAL A 371 -14.11 -1.76 -2.65
C VAL A 371 -14.79 -0.39 -2.47
N SER A 372 -15.98 -0.24 -3.05
CA SER A 372 -16.92 0.87 -2.87
C SER A 372 -18.30 0.40 -3.34
N SER A 373 -19.35 1.11 -2.94
CA SER A 373 -20.72 0.78 -3.33
C SER A 373 -20.92 0.79 -4.85
N LEU A 374 -20.46 1.85 -5.52
CA LEU A 374 -20.55 1.98 -6.99
C LEU A 374 -19.69 0.92 -7.70
N HIS A 375 -18.50 0.61 -7.18
CA HIS A 375 -17.67 -0.46 -7.71
C HIS A 375 -18.34 -1.83 -7.60
N GLY A 376 -19.16 -2.05 -6.57
CA GLY A 376 -19.98 -3.26 -6.45
C GLY A 376 -20.93 -3.42 -7.63
N VAL A 377 -21.57 -2.34 -8.07
CA VAL A 377 -22.44 -2.34 -9.27
C VAL A 377 -21.63 -2.66 -10.52
N VAL A 378 -20.51 -1.95 -10.73
CA VAL A 378 -19.62 -2.16 -11.89
C VAL A 378 -19.10 -3.60 -11.94
N SER A 379 -18.68 -4.16 -10.79
CA SER A 379 -18.15 -5.51 -10.69
C SER A 379 -19.21 -6.58 -10.99
N ARG A 380 -20.43 -6.43 -10.47
CA ARG A 380 -21.53 -7.36 -10.77
C ARG A 380 -21.83 -7.38 -12.27
N ARG A 381 -21.93 -6.20 -12.90
CA ARG A 381 -22.13 -6.12 -14.35
C ARG A 381 -21.00 -6.78 -15.14
N MET A 382 -19.75 -6.49 -14.77
CA MET A 382 -18.57 -7.01 -15.48
C MET A 382 -18.51 -8.55 -15.45
N TRP A 383 -18.89 -9.15 -14.32
CA TRP A 383 -18.76 -10.59 -14.08
C TRP A 383 -20.08 -11.35 -14.18
N ALA A 384 -21.13 -10.75 -14.75
CA ALA A 384 -22.44 -11.37 -14.88
C ALA A 384 -22.42 -12.72 -15.62
N SER A 385 -21.54 -12.86 -16.61
CA SER A 385 -21.38 -14.11 -17.37
C SER A 385 -20.91 -15.30 -16.54
N LEU A 386 -20.37 -15.11 -15.32
CA LEU A 386 -20.06 -16.21 -14.40
C LEU A 386 -21.31 -16.78 -13.70
N TRP A 387 -22.41 -16.03 -13.69
CA TRP A 387 -23.69 -16.43 -13.09
C TRP A 387 -24.85 -16.10 -14.05
N PRO A 388 -24.90 -16.70 -15.26
CA PRO A 388 -25.88 -16.35 -16.30
C PRO A 388 -27.33 -16.61 -15.90
N TRP A 389 -27.57 -17.40 -14.85
CA TRP A 389 -28.88 -17.69 -14.28
C TRP A 389 -29.31 -16.71 -13.17
N ARG A 390 -28.51 -15.67 -12.88
CA ARG A 390 -28.82 -14.66 -11.86
C ARG A 390 -29.05 -13.29 -12.50
N SER A 391 -29.93 -12.50 -11.90
CA SER A 391 -29.99 -11.07 -12.23
C SER A 391 -28.73 -10.35 -11.74
N GLU A 392 -28.41 -9.18 -12.31
CA GLU A 392 -27.23 -8.38 -11.93
C GLU A 392 -27.20 -8.10 -10.40
N ALA A 393 -28.36 -7.94 -9.77
CA ALA A 393 -28.48 -7.68 -8.33
C ALA A 393 -28.20 -8.92 -7.44
N GLU A 394 -28.39 -10.13 -7.96
CA GLU A 394 -28.22 -11.40 -7.24
C GLU A 394 -26.82 -12.01 -7.41
N ILE A 395 -25.99 -11.42 -8.27
CA ILE A 395 -24.58 -11.80 -8.42
C ILE A 395 -23.89 -11.65 -7.06
N PRO A 396 -23.18 -12.68 -6.56
CA PRO A 396 -22.68 -12.74 -5.20
C PRO A 396 -21.40 -11.90 -4.98
N ILE A 397 -21.39 -10.67 -5.49
CA ILE A 397 -20.32 -9.69 -5.30
C ILE A 397 -20.89 -8.52 -4.49
N GLY A 398 -20.55 -8.50 -3.20
CA GLY A 398 -20.88 -7.42 -2.28
C GLY A 398 -19.94 -6.22 -2.43
N HIS A 399 -19.93 -5.33 -1.45
CA HIS A 399 -18.89 -4.29 -1.33
C HIS A 399 -18.51 -4.09 0.14
N ILE A 400 -17.24 -3.76 0.35
CA ILE A 400 -16.71 -3.24 1.62
C ILE A 400 -15.89 -2.02 1.22
N THR A 401 -16.37 -0.84 1.57
CA THR A 401 -15.71 0.41 1.18
C THR A 401 -14.34 0.50 1.85
N ASN A 402 -13.30 0.76 1.05
CA ASN A 402 -11.94 0.90 1.58
C ASN A 402 -11.86 1.99 2.66
N GLY A 403 -10.92 1.82 3.58
CA GLY A 403 -10.53 2.82 4.56
C GLY A 403 -9.02 3.05 4.56
N VAL A 404 -8.58 3.96 5.42
CA VAL A 404 -7.17 4.27 5.66
C VAL A 404 -6.85 4.14 7.14
N HIS A 405 -5.60 3.77 7.45
CA HIS A 405 -5.15 3.66 8.83
C HIS A 405 -4.92 5.05 9.42
N VAL A 406 -5.86 5.56 10.22
CA VAL A 406 -5.86 6.94 10.73
C VAL A 406 -4.52 7.35 11.36
N PRO A 407 -3.89 6.58 12.27
CA PRO A 407 -2.61 6.95 12.85
C PRO A 407 -1.45 7.08 11.83
N SER A 408 -1.50 6.37 10.70
CA SER A 408 -0.47 6.49 9.64
C SER A 408 -0.49 7.84 8.94
N TRP A 409 -1.67 8.46 8.82
CA TRP A 409 -1.92 9.59 7.92
C TRP A 409 -2.23 10.89 8.65
N LEU A 410 -2.71 10.81 9.89
CA LEU A 410 -2.95 11.96 10.75
C LEU A 410 -1.62 12.63 11.15
N ALA A 411 -1.50 13.94 10.96
CA ALA A 411 -0.34 14.70 11.40
C ALA A 411 -0.25 14.73 12.92
N ALA A 412 0.96 14.70 13.47
CA ALA A 412 1.19 14.79 14.92
C ALA A 412 0.58 16.07 15.53
N GLN A 413 0.60 17.19 14.82
CA GLN A 413 -0.01 18.44 15.29
C GLN A 413 -1.55 18.36 15.31
N MET A 414 -2.16 17.69 14.33
CA MET A 414 -3.60 17.40 14.41
C MET A 414 -3.91 16.41 15.51
N ARG A 415 -3.06 15.42 15.73
CA ARG A 415 -3.22 14.46 16.81
C ARG A 415 -3.34 15.14 18.18
N VAL A 416 -2.57 16.21 18.44
CA VAL A 416 -2.69 17.01 19.66
C VAL A 416 -4.07 17.64 19.80
N LEU A 417 -4.65 18.18 18.71
CA LEU A 417 -6.02 18.71 18.74
C LEU A 417 -7.04 17.60 19.02
N TYR A 418 -6.90 16.46 18.35
CA TYR A 418 -7.80 15.31 18.50
C TYR A 418 -7.75 14.76 19.93
N ASP A 419 -6.56 14.54 20.50
CA ASP A 419 -6.39 14.03 21.85
C ASP A 419 -6.91 14.98 22.94
N ARG A 420 -6.97 16.30 22.66
CA ARG A 420 -7.51 17.29 23.59
C ARG A 420 -9.04 17.25 23.67
N VAL A 421 -9.71 17.03 22.54
CA VAL A 421 -11.18 17.20 22.43
C VAL A 421 -11.94 15.88 22.35
N LEU A 422 -11.29 14.81 21.92
CA LEU A 422 -11.90 13.49 21.79
C LEU A 422 -11.63 12.64 23.05
N PRO A 423 -12.48 11.62 23.32
CA PRO A 423 -12.26 10.72 24.44
C PRO A 423 -10.90 10.01 24.40
N ALA A 424 -10.43 9.56 25.57
CA ALA A 424 -9.24 8.73 25.64
C ALA A 424 -9.37 7.49 24.73
N ASN A 425 -8.29 7.16 24.02
CA ASN A 425 -8.23 6.06 23.04
C ASN A 425 -9.24 6.18 21.88
N TRP A 426 -9.64 7.39 21.49
CA TRP A 426 -10.58 7.63 20.37
C TRP A 426 -10.17 6.92 19.07
N TYR A 427 -8.86 6.78 18.80
CA TYR A 427 -8.32 6.14 17.61
C TYR A 427 -8.67 4.64 17.51
N MET A 428 -9.05 4.01 18.62
CA MET A 428 -9.54 2.63 18.68
C MET A 428 -11.05 2.51 18.45
N LYS A 429 -11.77 3.64 18.42
CA LYS A 429 -13.23 3.74 18.36
C LYS A 429 -13.71 4.63 17.21
N THR A 430 -12.89 4.80 16.17
CA THR A 430 -13.16 5.70 15.03
C THR A 430 -14.43 5.36 14.25
N GLY A 431 -14.95 4.14 14.36
CA GLY A 431 -16.22 3.72 13.76
C GLY A 431 -17.47 4.16 14.52
N GLN A 432 -17.34 4.80 15.69
CA GLN A 432 -18.44 5.24 16.55
C GLN A 432 -18.71 6.75 16.34
N PRO A 433 -19.86 7.17 15.77
CA PRO A 433 -20.17 8.58 15.53
C PRO A 433 -20.03 9.47 16.77
N GLU A 434 -20.41 8.96 17.94
CA GLU A 434 -20.37 9.64 19.22
C GLU A 434 -18.95 10.03 19.66
N VAL A 435 -17.91 9.31 19.20
CA VAL A 435 -16.51 9.65 19.48
C VAL A 435 -16.16 10.99 18.86
N TRP A 436 -16.73 11.30 17.70
CA TRP A 436 -16.42 12.50 16.92
C TRP A 436 -17.16 13.74 17.41
N ALA A 437 -18.19 13.61 18.25
CA ALA A 437 -18.98 14.73 18.76
C ALA A 437 -18.14 15.79 19.49
N GLY A 438 -17.04 15.38 20.15
CA GLY A 438 -16.12 16.30 20.81
C GLY A 438 -15.41 17.27 19.85
N PHE A 439 -15.31 16.91 18.56
CA PHE A 439 -14.61 17.71 17.56
C PHE A 439 -15.31 19.05 17.26
N GLU A 440 -16.62 19.14 17.50
CA GLU A 440 -17.41 20.38 17.39
C GLU A 440 -16.93 21.49 18.35
N SER A 441 -16.13 21.13 19.37
CA SER A 441 -15.51 22.10 20.28
C SER A 441 -14.25 22.77 19.72
N VAL A 442 -13.68 22.25 18.64
CA VAL A 442 -12.50 22.85 17.99
C VAL A 442 -12.92 24.13 17.28
N THR A 443 -12.28 25.25 17.63
CA THR A 443 -12.59 26.51 16.97
C THR A 443 -12.02 26.53 15.54
N PRO A 444 -12.68 27.23 14.59
CA PRO A 444 -12.13 27.38 13.24
C PRO A 444 -10.71 27.96 13.21
N GLY A 445 -10.38 28.85 14.15
CA GLY A 445 -9.05 29.44 14.28
C GLY A 445 -7.97 28.43 14.63
N GLU A 446 -8.20 27.56 15.62
CA GLU A 446 -7.24 26.53 16.02
C GLU A 446 -6.99 25.50 14.91
N LEU A 447 -8.06 25.08 14.22
CA LEU A 447 -7.95 24.18 13.07
C LEU A 447 -7.14 24.85 11.95
N TRP A 448 -7.44 26.11 11.64
CA TRP A 448 -6.76 26.86 10.59
C TRP A 448 -5.29 27.09 10.92
N GLU A 449 -4.94 27.50 12.14
CA GLU A 449 -3.55 27.68 12.56
C GLU A 449 -2.74 26.38 12.46
N THR A 450 -3.34 25.27 12.89
CA THR A 450 -2.70 23.95 12.81
C THR A 450 -2.50 23.55 11.34
N HIS A 451 -3.53 23.73 10.50
CA HIS A 451 -3.43 23.50 9.05
C HIS A 451 -2.37 24.38 8.38
N GLN A 452 -2.30 25.67 8.70
CA GLN A 452 -1.29 26.58 8.18
C GLN A 452 0.14 26.14 8.56
N SER A 453 0.33 25.60 9.77
CA SER A 453 1.62 25.00 10.16
C SER A 453 1.99 23.80 9.29
N LEU A 454 1.04 22.90 9.03
CA LEU A 454 1.24 21.73 8.16
C LEU A 454 1.49 22.12 6.70
N LYS A 455 0.78 23.12 6.19
CA LYS A 455 0.99 23.69 4.86
C LYS A 455 2.38 24.29 4.71
N ASN A 456 2.85 25.06 5.69
CA ASN A 456 4.22 25.58 5.70
C ASN A 456 5.26 24.45 5.69
N ARG A 457 5.00 23.36 6.43
CA ARG A 457 5.86 22.17 6.42
C ARG A 457 5.89 21.48 5.05
N LEU A 458 4.75 21.35 4.37
CA LEU A 458 4.69 20.84 2.99
C LEU A 458 5.49 21.73 2.04
N ILE A 459 5.30 23.05 2.10
CA ILE A 459 5.99 23.99 1.20
C ILE A 459 7.50 23.93 1.38
N ASN A 460 8.00 23.92 2.63
CA ASN A 460 9.43 23.81 2.89
C ASN A 460 10.01 22.47 2.42
N TYR A 461 9.25 21.38 2.60
CA TYR A 461 9.62 20.07 2.07
C TYR A 461 9.67 20.06 0.53
N ALA A 462 8.67 20.65 -0.12
CA ALA A 462 8.60 20.78 -1.58
C ALA A 462 9.77 21.60 -2.13
N ARG A 463 10.06 22.77 -1.56
CA ARG A 463 11.19 23.64 -1.94
C ARG A 463 12.52 22.88 -1.88
N THR A 464 12.78 22.20 -0.76
CA THR A 464 14.00 21.40 -0.58
C THR A 464 14.13 20.32 -1.66
N ARG A 465 13.03 19.64 -1.99
CA ARG A 465 13.01 18.58 -2.99
C ARG A 465 13.18 19.15 -4.41
N LEU A 466 12.53 20.27 -4.73
CA LEU A 466 12.65 20.95 -6.02
C LEU A 466 14.08 21.44 -6.28
N VAL A 467 14.74 22.00 -5.25
CA VAL A 467 16.16 22.41 -5.32
C VAL A 467 17.04 21.20 -5.65
N ARG A 468 16.93 20.11 -4.89
CA ARG A 468 17.72 18.89 -5.14
C ARG A 468 17.49 18.31 -6.54
N GLN A 469 16.24 18.33 -7.02
CA GLN A 469 15.90 17.88 -8.36
C GLN A 469 16.54 18.77 -9.44
N ALA A 470 16.51 20.09 -9.27
CA ALA A 470 17.08 21.05 -10.20
C ALA A 470 18.62 20.99 -10.24
N GLU A 471 19.27 20.88 -9.08
CA GLU A 471 20.71 20.66 -8.96
C GLU A 471 21.14 19.38 -9.70
N ARG A 472 20.43 18.28 -9.48
CA ARG A 472 20.70 17.00 -10.15
C ARG A 472 20.56 17.10 -11.67
N ARG A 473 19.63 17.93 -12.17
CA ARG A 473 19.44 18.18 -13.61
C ARG A 473 20.43 19.22 -14.18
N GLY A 474 21.31 19.80 -13.36
CA GLY A 474 22.24 20.84 -13.78
C GLY A 474 21.56 22.14 -14.19
N GLU A 475 20.42 22.48 -13.58
CA GLU A 475 19.71 23.73 -13.87
C GLU A 475 20.51 24.97 -13.40
N THR A 476 20.21 26.13 -13.97
CA THR A 476 20.97 27.36 -13.70
C THR A 476 20.83 27.82 -12.24
N PRO A 477 21.83 28.52 -11.67
CA PRO A 477 21.76 29.04 -10.29
C PRO A 477 20.50 29.90 -10.04
N ARG A 478 20.11 30.74 -11.02
CA ARG A 478 18.89 31.55 -10.96
C ARG A 478 17.61 30.72 -10.85
N ARG A 479 17.56 29.58 -11.56
CA ARG A 479 16.42 28.67 -11.50
C ARG A 479 16.35 27.93 -10.17
N ILE A 480 17.50 27.49 -9.64
CA ILE A 480 17.61 26.88 -8.32
C ILE A 480 17.12 27.85 -7.24
N GLU A 481 17.56 29.12 -7.29
CA GLU A 481 17.11 30.16 -6.36
C GLU A 481 15.60 30.43 -6.46
N SER A 482 15.06 30.46 -7.68
CA SER A 482 13.61 30.58 -7.91
C SER A 482 12.84 29.41 -7.27
N LEU A 483 13.33 28.17 -7.40
CA LEU A 483 12.69 26.98 -6.82
C LEU A 483 12.82 26.92 -5.30
N ALA A 484 13.91 27.46 -4.73
CA ALA A 484 14.06 27.60 -3.28
C ALA A 484 12.99 28.53 -2.68
N ASN A 485 12.44 29.45 -3.48
CA ASN A 485 11.36 30.37 -3.11
C ASN A 485 9.99 29.98 -3.70
N ALA A 486 9.86 28.81 -4.35
CA ALA A 486 8.62 28.37 -4.98
C ALA A 486 7.51 28.14 -3.94
N LEU A 487 6.25 28.30 -4.37
CA LEU A 487 5.04 28.19 -3.55
C LEU A 487 4.94 29.27 -2.45
N ASP A 488 3.75 29.82 -2.25
CA ASP A 488 3.46 30.80 -1.19
C ASP A 488 2.45 30.20 -0.20
N PRO A 489 2.72 30.20 1.12
CA PRO A 489 1.80 29.65 2.12
C PRO A 489 0.45 30.36 2.19
N ARG A 490 0.35 31.61 1.72
CA ARG A 490 -0.91 32.38 1.71
C ARG A 490 -1.81 32.03 0.52
N VAL A 491 -1.30 31.27 -0.45
CA VAL A 491 -1.98 30.96 -1.70
C VAL A 491 -2.66 29.59 -1.62
N LEU A 492 -3.88 29.47 -2.14
CA LEU A 492 -4.63 28.21 -2.14
C LEU A 492 -3.81 27.11 -2.85
N THR A 493 -3.50 26.04 -2.13
CA THR A 493 -2.63 24.96 -2.58
C THR A 493 -3.45 23.71 -2.88
N ILE A 494 -3.51 23.35 -4.16
CA ILE A 494 -4.20 22.17 -4.64
C ILE A 494 -3.19 21.04 -4.87
N GLY A 495 -3.41 19.91 -4.21
CA GLY A 495 -2.61 18.69 -4.36
C GLY A 495 -3.19 17.73 -5.38
N PHE A 496 -2.33 17.15 -6.21
CA PHE A 496 -2.63 15.98 -7.02
C PHE A 496 -1.49 14.97 -6.88
N ALA A 497 -1.72 13.83 -6.22
CA ALA A 497 -0.73 12.76 -6.25
C ALA A 497 -1.30 11.36 -6.38
N ARG A 498 -1.11 10.76 -7.57
CA ARG A 498 -1.62 9.45 -7.98
C ARG A 498 -0.72 8.88 -9.08
N ARG A 499 -0.90 7.61 -9.44
CA ARG A 499 -0.28 7.05 -10.65
C ARG A 499 -0.70 7.90 -11.86
N PHE A 500 0.27 8.30 -12.67
CA PHE A 500 -0.01 8.96 -13.95
C PHE A 500 -0.51 7.91 -14.94
N ALA A 501 -1.77 8.04 -15.34
CA ALA A 501 -2.43 7.17 -16.30
C ALA A 501 -3.51 7.98 -17.05
N PRO A 502 -3.83 7.64 -18.31
CA PRO A 502 -4.77 8.40 -19.13
C PRO A 502 -6.15 8.61 -18.48
N TYR A 503 -6.66 7.59 -17.78
CA TYR A 503 -7.96 7.69 -17.12
C TYR A 503 -7.95 8.56 -15.86
N LYS A 504 -6.79 8.82 -15.23
CA LYS A 504 -6.66 9.70 -14.06
C LYS A 504 -6.63 11.19 -14.42
N ARG A 505 -6.33 11.52 -15.69
CA ARG A 505 -6.43 12.87 -16.28
C ARG A 505 -5.68 13.98 -15.51
N ALA A 506 -4.43 13.73 -15.11
CA ALA A 506 -3.59 14.73 -14.44
C ALA A 506 -3.38 16.00 -15.30
N ASN A 507 -3.33 15.85 -16.62
CA ASN A 507 -3.22 16.93 -17.60
C ASN A 507 -4.55 17.59 -17.98
N LEU A 508 -5.68 17.26 -17.33
CA LEU A 508 -6.99 17.87 -17.67
C LEU A 508 -6.96 19.39 -17.56
N LEU A 509 -6.31 19.91 -16.52
CA LEU A 509 -6.17 21.35 -16.28
C LEU A 509 -5.32 22.04 -17.35
N LEU A 510 -4.46 21.29 -18.05
CA LEU A 510 -3.57 21.81 -19.08
C LEU A 510 -4.25 21.92 -20.45
N GLN A 511 -5.47 21.40 -20.59
CA GLN A 511 -6.23 21.46 -21.85
C GLN A 511 -6.71 22.89 -22.17
N ASP A 512 -6.86 23.74 -21.15
CA ASP A 512 -7.22 25.15 -21.29
C ASP A 512 -6.20 26.01 -20.52
N LEU A 513 -5.09 26.32 -21.20
CA LEU A 513 -3.99 27.09 -20.62
C LEU A 513 -4.37 28.54 -20.33
N GLU A 514 -5.29 29.13 -21.08
CA GLU A 514 -5.74 30.51 -20.85
C GLU A 514 -6.53 30.61 -19.56
N LEU A 515 -7.49 29.70 -19.35
CA LEU A 515 -8.23 29.62 -18.09
C LEU A 515 -7.31 29.31 -16.92
N LEU A 516 -6.37 28.37 -17.09
CA LEU A 516 -5.41 28.04 -16.04
C LEU A 516 -4.55 29.26 -15.65
N GLN A 517 -4.07 30.05 -16.62
CA GLN A 517 -3.34 31.30 -16.38
C GLN A 517 -4.17 32.31 -15.58
N GLN A 518 -5.45 32.49 -15.93
CA GLN A 518 -6.35 33.38 -15.20
C GLN A 518 -6.54 32.94 -13.74
N ILE A 519 -6.61 31.64 -13.49
CA ILE A 519 -6.76 31.07 -12.14
C ILE A 519 -5.48 31.24 -11.32
N VAL A 520 -4.32 30.83 -11.84
CA VAL A 520 -3.07 30.83 -11.05
C VAL A 520 -2.52 32.23 -10.81
N ASN A 521 -2.77 33.17 -11.73
CA ASN A 521 -2.29 34.55 -11.67
C ASN A 521 -3.35 35.55 -11.17
N ASN A 522 -4.50 35.08 -10.68
CA ASN A 522 -5.52 35.97 -10.11
C ASN A 522 -4.91 36.84 -9.00
N ALA A 523 -5.10 38.16 -9.07
CA ALA A 523 -4.47 39.10 -8.16
C ALA A 523 -4.96 38.98 -6.71
N ASP A 524 -6.24 38.67 -6.52
CA ASP A 524 -6.88 38.61 -5.20
C ASP A 524 -6.97 37.17 -4.65
N ARG A 525 -7.10 36.19 -5.55
CA ARG A 525 -7.36 34.78 -5.23
C ARG A 525 -6.49 33.83 -6.07
N PRO A 526 -5.15 33.94 -6.00
CA PRO A 526 -4.26 33.06 -6.74
C PRO A 526 -4.39 31.61 -6.27
N VAL A 527 -4.04 30.68 -7.15
CA VAL A 527 -4.01 29.23 -6.88
C VAL A 527 -2.66 28.67 -7.28
N GLN A 528 -2.17 27.68 -6.53
CA GLN A 528 -0.96 26.93 -6.85
C GLN A 528 -1.22 25.42 -6.79
N PHE A 529 -0.51 24.66 -7.62
CA PHE A 529 -0.68 23.22 -7.78
C PHE A 529 0.60 22.47 -7.44
N VAL A 530 0.46 21.40 -6.67
CA VAL A 530 1.53 20.46 -6.34
C VAL A 530 1.18 19.08 -6.90
N PHE A 531 1.88 18.69 -7.97
CA PHE A 531 1.75 17.38 -8.59
C PHE A 531 2.81 16.41 -8.04
N ALA A 532 2.45 15.13 -7.90
CA ALA A 532 3.40 14.05 -7.67
C ALA A 532 2.84 12.72 -8.19
N GLY A 533 3.70 11.75 -8.49
CA GLY A 533 3.25 10.44 -8.95
C GLY A 533 4.22 9.81 -9.93
N LYS A 534 4.00 8.53 -10.22
CA LYS A 534 4.80 7.74 -11.14
C LYS A 534 3.93 7.25 -12.30
N ALA A 535 4.45 7.27 -13.53
CA ALA A 535 3.86 6.54 -14.65
C ALA A 535 4.41 5.11 -14.65
N HIS A 536 3.65 4.13 -15.15
CA HIS A 536 4.18 2.79 -15.30
C HIS A 536 5.30 2.77 -16.35
N PRO A 537 6.39 2.00 -16.20
CA PRO A 537 7.53 2.07 -17.12
C PRO A 537 7.18 1.78 -18.58
N ALA A 538 6.20 0.89 -18.80
CA ALA A 538 5.66 0.53 -20.10
C ALA A 538 4.44 1.38 -20.56
N ASP A 539 4.00 2.37 -19.77
CA ASP A 539 2.87 3.25 -20.11
C ASP A 539 3.37 4.58 -20.67
N GLU A 540 3.68 4.58 -21.97
CA GLU A 540 4.17 5.76 -22.70
C GLU A 540 3.22 6.95 -22.63
N ASN A 541 1.90 6.70 -22.61
CA ASN A 541 0.92 7.78 -22.47
C ASN A 541 0.97 8.37 -21.05
N GLY A 542 1.10 7.53 -20.02
CA GLY A 542 1.35 7.97 -18.65
C GLY A 542 2.63 8.82 -18.55
N LYS A 543 3.73 8.40 -19.17
CA LYS A 543 5.00 9.16 -19.21
C LYS A 543 4.85 10.50 -19.91
N ARG A 544 4.10 10.56 -21.02
CA ARG A 544 3.80 11.82 -21.71
C ARG A 544 2.99 12.79 -20.86
N ILE A 545 2.01 12.30 -20.09
CA ILE A 545 1.27 13.15 -19.14
C ILE A 545 2.21 13.74 -18.07
N VAL A 546 3.19 12.97 -17.58
CA VAL A 546 4.22 13.49 -16.64
C VAL A 546 5.02 14.62 -17.29
N GLN A 547 5.44 14.40 -18.55
CA GLN A 547 6.18 15.39 -19.32
C GLN A 547 5.38 16.70 -19.52
N GLU A 548 4.10 16.61 -19.89
CA GLU A 548 3.22 17.78 -20.04
C GLU A 548 3.11 18.61 -18.75
N VAL A 549 2.99 17.95 -17.60
CA VAL A 549 2.96 18.63 -16.28
C VAL A 549 4.32 19.27 -15.97
N PHE A 550 5.42 18.63 -16.34
CA PHE A 550 6.76 19.19 -16.19
C PHE A 550 6.99 20.42 -17.07
N GLU A 551 6.50 20.40 -18.31
CA GLU A 551 6.51 21.55 -19.23
C GLU A 551 5.68 22.70 -18.67
N ALA A 552 4.50 22.41 -18.10
CA ALA A 552 3.69 23.41 -17.42
C ALA A 552 4.41 24.05 -16.22
N MET A 553 5.13 23.27 -15.40
CA MET A 553 5.98 23.80 -14.31
C MET A 553 7.05 24.78 -14.82
N ARG A 554 7.49 24.66 -16.08
CA ARG A 554 8.49 25.53 -16.70
C ARG A 554 7.90 26.69 -17.49
N ASN A 555 6.59 26.73 -17.69
CA ASN A 555 5.93 27.81 -18.40
C ASN A 555 5.90 29.08 -17.54
N GLU A 556 6.62 30.13 -17.97
CA GLU A 556 6.70 31.41 -17.27
C GLU A 556 5.33 32.11 -17.14
N GLN A 557 4.40 31.87 -18.08
CA GLN A 557 3.04 32.40 -18.03
C GLN A 557 2.23 31.88 -16.84
N LEU A 558 2.63 30.75 -16.25
CA LEU A 558 1.99 30.17 -15.07
C LEU A 558 2.61 30.66 -13.75
N GLY A 559 3.52 31.64 -13.81
CA GLY A 559 4.02 32.38 -12.64
C GLY A 559 4.75 31.54 -11.60
N GLY A 560 5.25 30.35 -11.96
CA GLY A 560 5.87 29.41 -11.03
C GLY A 560 4.90 28.79 -10.01
N ARG A 561 3.59 28.79 -10.30
CA ARG A 561 2.52 28.30 -9.43
C ARG A 561 2.23 26.81 -9.57
N ILE A 562 2.87 26.13 -10.51
CA ILE A 562 2.74 24.68 -10.71
C ILE A 562 4.10 24.05 -10.43
N VAL A 563 4.11 23.04 -9.56
CA VAL A 563 5.32 22.26 -9.26
C VAL A 563 5.06 20.77 -9.39
N LEU A 564 6.08 20.03 -9.80
CA LEU A 564 6.07 18.57 -9.88
C LEU A 564 7.14 18.00 -8.95
N LEU A 565 6.72 17.19 -7.99
CA LEU A 565 7.59 16.52 -7.04
C LEU A 565 7.85 15.08 -7.50
N GLU A 566 9.11 14.79 -7.83
CA GLU A 566 9.54 13.47 -8.27
C GLU A 566 9.46 12.43 -7.16
N ASP A 567 9.38 11.16 -7.57
CA ASP A 567 9.56 9.97 -6.76
C ASP A 567 8.59 9.89 -5.58
N TYR A 568 7.31 9.88 -5.92
CA TYR A 568 6.22 9.75 -4.95
C TYR A 568 6.26 8.42 -4.20
N ASP A 569 6.31 8.53 -2.88
CA ASP A 569 6.31 7.44 -1.90
C ASP A 569 5.37 7.78 -0.72
N ILE A 570 5.30 6.89 0.28
CA ILE A 570 4.50 7.12 1.49
C ILE A 570 4.90 8.40 2.23
N ASN A 571 6.19 8.75 2.27
CA ASN A 571 6.65 9.94 2.98
C ASN A 571 6.16 11.23 2.31
N LEU A 572 6.38 11.37 1.00
CA LEU A 572 5.83 12.49 0.23
C LEU A 572 4.29 12.48 0.29
N GLY A 573 3.68 11.30 0.28
CA GLY A 573 2.25 11.11 0.54
C GLY A 573 1.79 11.77 1.83
N ARG A 574 2.47 11.50 2.97
CA ARG A 574 2.15 12.13 4.27
C ARG A 574 2.27 13.65 4.20
N HIS A 575 3.35 14.19 3.64
CA HIS A 575 3.52 15.65 3.52
C HIS A 575 2.40 16.30 2.71
N LEU A 576 1.98 15.67 1.61
CA LEU A 576 0.91 16.19 0.76
C LEU A 576 -0.45 16.15 1.46
N VAL A 577 -0.88 14.98 1.92
CA VAL A 577 -2.23 14.82 2.51
C VAL A 577 -2.41 15.59 3.82
N GLN A 578 -1.31 15.96 4.48
CA GLN A 578 -1.33 16.76 5.70
C GLN A 578 -1.31 18.27 5.45
N GLY A 579 -0.81 18.75 4.30
CA GLY A 579 -0.49 20.17 4.10
C GLY A 579 -1.20 20.87 2.92
N VAL A 580 -1.91 20.14 2.05
CA VAL A 580 -2.67 20.73 0.95
C VAL A 580 -4.02 21.26 1.42
N ASP A 581 -4.48 22.37 0.86
CA ASP A 581 -5.79 22.95 1.19
C ASP A 581 -6.91 22.14 0.52
N VAL A 582 -6.70 21.75 -0.74
CA VAL A 582 -7.67 20.99 -1.55
C VAL A 582 -6.96 19.82 -2.22
N TRP A 583 -7.59 18.64 -2.18
CA TRP A 583 -7.15 17.45 -2.88
C TRP A 583 -7.96 17.23 -4.16
N LEU A 584 -7.27 17.25 -5.30
CA LEU A 584 -7.90 17.11 -6.60
C LEU A 584 -7.96 15.65 -7.04
N ASN A 585 -9.15 15.19 -7.42
CA ASN A 585 -9.36 13.85 -7.95
C ASN A 585 -10.35 13.84 -9.12
N ASN A 586 -9.84 13.76 -10.35
CA ASN A 586 -10.62 13.91 -11.58
C ASN A 586 -10.55 12.71 -12.56
N PRO A 587 -10.57 11.43 -12.13
CA PRO A 587 -10.54 10.32 -13.07
C PRO A 587 -11.75 10.29 -14.02
N ARG A 588 -11.72 9.47 -15.07
CA ARG A 588 -12.92 9.20 -15.87
C ARG A 588 -13.84 8.27 -15.08
N ARG A 589 -15.10 8.63 -14.92
CA ARG A 589 -16.11 7.75 -14.30
C ARG A 589 -16.51 6.62 -15.27
N PRO A 590 -16.74 5.37 -14.83
CA PRO A 590 -16.62 4.82 -13.47
C PRO A 590 -15.29 4.07 -13.26
N LEU A 591 -14.15 4.65 -13.68
CA LEU A 591 -12.85 3.98 -13.70
C LEU A 591 -12.08 4.14 -12.38
N GLU A 592 -12.68 4.75 -11.35
CA GLU A 592 -12.16 4.75 -9.98
C GLU A 592 -12.93 3.75 -9.12
N ALA A 593 -12.29 2.62 -8.79
CA ALA A 593 -12.93 1.62 -7.92
C ALA A 593 -13.22 2.15 -6.51
N SER A 594 -12.34 2.95 -5.91
CA SER A 594 -12.57 3.55 -4.60
C SER A 594 -11.74 4.83 -4.46
N GLY A 595 -10.44 4.70 -4.19
CA GLY A 595 -9.49 5.80 -4.12
C GLY A 595 -9.24 6.30 -2.69
N THR A 596 -8.25 5.75 -2.00
CA THR A 596 -8.01 6.05 -0.59
C THR A 596 -7.32 7.39 -0.31
N SER A 597 -6.75 8.07 -1.31
CA SER A 597 -5.96 9.28 -1.05
C SER A 597 -6.80 10.46 -0.53
N GLY A 598 -8.04 10.62 -1.00
CA GLY A 598 -8.94 11.65 -0.51
C GLY A 598 -9.39 11.44 0.94
N GLN A 599 -9.49 10.17 1.37
CA GLN A 599 -9.80 9.80 2.76
C GLN A 599 -8.69 10.19 3.74
N LYS A 600 -7.44 10.32 3.27
CA LYS A 600 -6.29 10.72 4.11
C LYS A 600 -6.26 12.22 4.37
N VAL A 601 -6.75 12.99 3.41
CA VAL A 601 -6.70 14.45 3.43
C VAL A 601 -7.68 15.01 4.46
N VAL A 602 -8.87 14.42 4.56
CA VAL A 602 -9.92 14.88 5.50
C VAL A 602 -9.48 14.77 6.97
N LEU A 603 -8.58 13.82 7.29
CA LEU A 603 -8.01 13.67 8.63
C LEU A 603 -7.18 14.89 9.06
N ASN A 604 -6.75 15.73 8.11
CA ASN A 604 -5.89 16.87 8.37
C ASN A 604 -6.57 18.21 8.05
N GLY A 605 -7.90 18.23 7.89
CA GLY A 605 -8.66 19.43 7.61
C GLY A 605 -8.61 19.92 6.16
N GLY A 606 -8.03 19.15 5.24
CA GLY A 606 -8.06 19.45 3.82
C GLY A 606 -9.39 19.05 3.16
N LEU A 607 -9.80 19.79 2.13
CA LEU A 607 -11.04 19.55 1.39
C LEU A 607 -10.82 18.64 0.18
N ASN A 608 -11.85 17.91 -0.26
CA ASN A 608 -11.81 17.17 -1.51
C ASN A 608 -12.47 17.98 -2.64
N CYS A 609 -11.84 17.97 -3.82
CA CYS A 609 -12.44 18.38 -5.08
C CYS A 609 -12.39 17.20 -6.04
N SER A 610 -13.49 16.44 -6.11
CA SER A 610 -13.49 15.12 -6.76
C SER A 610 -14.73 14.87 -7.61
N ILE A 611 -14.60 14.05 -8.64
CA ILE A 611 -15.76 13.46 -9.32
C ILE A 611 -16.55 12.56 -8.35
N LEU A 612 -17.86 12.42 -8.58
CA LEU A 612 -18.73 11.47 -7.86
C LEU A 612 -18.52 10.04 -8.40
N ASP A 613 -17.37 9.47 -8.07
CA ASP A 613 -16.95 8.10 -8.36
C ASP A 613 -16.18 7.51 -7.15
N GLY A 614 -16.04 6.18 -7.11
CA GLY A 614 -15.38 5.50 -6.00
C GLY A 614 -15.95 5.87 -4.62
N TRP A 615 -15.08 6.11 -3.64
CA TRP A 615 -15.49 6.43 -2.26
C TRP A 615 -16.21 7.79 -2.13
N TRP A 616 -15.89 8.75 -3.01
CA TRP A 616 -16.42 10.11 -2.89
C TRP A 616 -17.92 10.16 -3.20
N ALA A 617 -18.41 9.24 -4.03
CA ALA A 617 -19.84 9.07 -4.27
C ALA A 617 -20.62 8.63 -3.01
N GLU A 618 -19.94 8.01 -2.04
CA GLU A 618 -20.55 7.58 -0.76
C GLU A 618 -20.43 8.66 0.32
N ALA A 619 -19.37 9.48 0.28
CA ALA A 619 -19.04 10.43 1.33
C ALA A 619 -19.55 11.85 1.08
N TYR A 620 -19.75 12.27 -0.17
CA TYR A 620 -20.15 13.65 -0.48
C TYR A 620 -21.58 13.96 -0.02
N ASP A 621 -21.74 15.00 0.79
CA ASP A 621 -23.02 15.46 1.35
C ASP A 621 -23.49 16.83 0.81
N GLY A 622 -22.66 17.51 0.02
CA GLY A 622 -22.94 18.85 -0.49
C GLY A 622 -22.28 19.99 0.30
N GLU A 623 -21.79 19.72 1.50
CA GLU A 623 -21.18 20.71 2.40
C GLU A 623 -19.71 20.38 2.73
N ASN A 624 -19.29 19.12 2.55
CA ASN A 624 -17.97 18.61 2.95
C ASN A 624 -16.86 18.67 1.88
N GLY A 625 -17.09 19.35 0.76
CA GLY A 625 -16.13 19.50 -0.33
C GLY A 625 -16.76 19.94 -1.64
N PHE A 626 -16.10 19.62 -2.76
CA PHE A 626 -16.54 20.00 -4.10
C PHE A 626 -16.71 18.77 -4.99
N ALA A 627 -17.88 18.66 -5.63
CA ALA A 627 -18.15 17.65 -6.65
C ALA A 627 -17.84 18.19 -8.06
N ILE A 628 -17.15 17.38 -8.88
CA ILE A 628 -16.95 17.66 -10.30
C ILE A 628 -18.04 16.95 -11.11
N GLY A 629 -18.93 17.73 -11.73
CA GLY A 629 -20.07 17.24 -12.50
C GLY A 629 -21.25 16.78 -11.64
N THR A 630 -22.30 16.26 -12.28
CA THR A 630 -23.58 15.90 -11.61
C THR A 630 -23.68 14.43 -11.21
N GLY A 631 -22.60 13.65 -11.34
CA GLY A 631 -22.59 12.21 -11.06
C GLY A 631 -23.32 11.33 -12.09
N HIS A 632 -23.82 11.93 -13.17
CA HIS A 632 -24.43 11.24 -14.32
C HIS A 632 -23.45 11.23 -15.49
N SER A 633 -23.41 10.13 -16.25
CA SER A 633 -22.59 9.97 -17.46
C SER A 633 -23.27 10.55 -18.69
#